data_AF-A0A7C7E7V0-F1
#
_entry.id   AF-A0A7C7E7V0-F1
#
_cell.length_a   1.000
_cell.length_b   1.000
_cell.length_c   1.000
_cell.angle_alpha   90.00
_cell.angle_beta   90.00
_cell.angle_gamma   90.00
#
_symmetry.space_group_name_H-M   'P 1'
#
loop_
_entity.id
_entity.type
_entity.pdbx_description
1 polymer ?
#
loop_
_entity_poly.entity_id
_entity_poly.type
_entity_poly.pdbx_seq_one_letter_code
_entity_poly.pdbx_strand_id
1 'polypeptide(L)' 'FYDKSKWFISNIDIKKDLIFHEKEMFYQELWKRYFESITIKNRLNPKLQANFMPKRYWKYLVEMK' A
#
# COMPACT_ATOMS: atom_id res chain seq x y z
N PHE A 1 -2.78 1.11 -36.63
CA PHE A 1 -4.22 1.38 -36.55
C PHE A 1 -4.79 0.58 -35.38
N TYR A 2 -5.16 1.26 -34.30
CA TYR A 2 -5.89 0.64 -33.19
C TYR A 2 -7.36 0.56 -33.60
N ASP A 3 -7.93 -0.63 -33.63
CA ASP A 3 -9.32 -0.85 -34.04
C ASP A 3 -10.24 -0.49 -32.87
N LYS A 4 -10.98 0.63 -32.97
CA LYS A 4 -11.78 1.19 -31.86
C LYS A 4 -13.10 0.46 -31.61
N SER A 5 -13.42 -0.55 -32.42
CA SER A 5 -14.70 -1.26 -32.40
C SER A 5 -14.71 -2.51 -31.51
N LYS A 6 -13.56 -3.00 -31.04
CA LYS A 6 -13.49 -4.29 -30.33
C LYS A 6 -12.74 -4.16 -29.01
N TRP A 7 -13.41 -4.50 -27.92
CA TRP A 7 -12.81 -4.66 -26.61
C TRP A 7 -12.28 -6.08 -26.45
N PHE A 8 -10.98 -6.22 -26.22
CA PHE A 8 -10.38 -7.50 -25.84
C PHE A 8 -10.28 -7.55 -24.32
N ILE A 9 -11.13 -8.37 -23.70
CA ILE A 9 -11.02 -8.70 -22.28
C ILE A 9 -10.18 -9.97 -22.20
N SER A 10 -8.89 -9.83 -21.89
CA SER A 10 -8.09 -10.95 -21.42
C SER A 10 -8.32 -11.13 -19.93
N ASN A 11 -8.54 -12.38 -19.51
CA ASN A 11 -8.53 -12.71 -18.09
C ASN A 11 -7.09 -12.56 -17.60
N ILE A 12 -6.85 -11.55 -16.78
CA ILE A 12 -5.61 -11.40 -16.03
C ILE A 12 -5.67 -12.42 -14.89
N ASP A 13 -4.97 -13.53 -15.05
CA ASP A 13 -4.77 -14.52 -13.99
C ASP A 13 -3.84 -13.90 -12.93
N ILE A 14 -4.43 -13.23 -11.95
CA ILE A 14 -3.72 -12.73 -10.75
C ILE A 14 -3.47 -13.92 -9.82
N LYS A 15 -2.74 -14.93 -10.31
CA LYS A 15 -2.19 -16.00 -9.49
C LYS A 15 -0.68 -15.96 -9.63
N LYS A 16 -0.11 -14.91 -9.05
CA LYS A 16 1.27 -14.95 -8.60
C LYS A 16 1.22 -14.39 -7.21
N ASP A 17 1.60 -15.22 -6.22
CA ASP A 17 2.00 -14.69 -4.92
C ASP A 17 2.89 -13.49 -5.22
N LEU A 18 2.56 -12.33 -4.67
CA LEU A 18 3.36 -11.13 -4.80
C LEU A 18 4.70 -11.45 -4.17
N ILE A 19 5.64 -11.95 -4.98
CA ILE A 19 6.99 -12.30 -4.55
C ILE A 19 7.63 -10.98 -4.21
N PHE A 20 7.61 -10.65 -2.92
CA PHE A 20 8.31 -9.50 -2.41
C PHE A 20 9.79 -9.65 -2.74
N HIS A 21 10.40 -8.56 -3.19
CA HIS A 21 11.82 -8.58 -3.49
C HIS A 21 12.60 -8.87 -2.20
N GLU A 22 13.73 -9.57 -2.25
CA GLU A 22 14.57 -9.88 -1.07
C GLU A 22 14.89 -8.65 -0.19
N LYS A 23 14.94 -7.45 -0.78
CA LYS A 23 15.23 -6.18 -0.10
C LYS A 23 13.99 -5.44 0.37
N GLU A 24 12.80 -5.93 0.08
CA GLU A 24 11.55 -5.23 0.38
C GLU A 24 11.34 -5.10 1.90
N MET A 25 11.72 -6.13 2.66
CA MET A 25 11.72 -6.07 4.12
C MET A 25 12.62 -4.94 4.65
N PHE A 26 13.80 -4.75 4.05
CA PHE A 26 14.71 -3.67 4.40
C PHE A 26 14.10 -2.29 4.13
N TYR A 27 13.45 -2.11 2.98
CA TYR A 27 12.74 -0.87 2.68
C TYR A 27 11.54 -0.62 3.59
N GLN A 28 10.81 -1.67 3.97
CA GLN A 28 9.71 -1.56 4.93
C GLN A 28 10.22 -1.10 6.31
N GLU A 29 11.35 -1.63 6.76
CA GLU A 29 11.97 -1.22 8.03
C GLU A 29 12.46 0.24 7.98
N LEU A 30 13.08 0.64 6.87
CA LEU A 30 13.47 2.04 6.67
C LEU A 30 12.27 2.99 6.70
N TRP A 31 11.16 2.60 6.05
CA TRP A 31 9.92 3.39 6.08
C TRP A 31 9.39 3.55 7.50
N LYS A 32 9.34 2.47 8.28
CA LYS A 32 8.89 2.51 9.68
C LYS A 32 9.75 3.46 10.52
N ARG A 33 11.07 3.34 10.42
CA ARG A 33 12.00 4.22 11.16
C ARG A 33 11.83 5.69 10.77
N TYR A 34 11.70 5.97 9.48
CA TYR A 34 11.43 7.32 8.98
C TYR A 34 10.11 7.86 9.55
N PHE A 35 9.03 7.10 9.41
CA PHE A 35 7.70 7.48 9.88
C PHE A 35 7.69 7.75 11.39
N GLU A 36 8.30 6.88 12.20
CA GLU A 36 8.41 7.07 13.64
C GLU A 36 9.21 8.34 14.00
N SER A 37 10.29 8.63 13.28
CA SER A 37 11.13 9.81 13.55
C SER A 37 10.42 11.14 13.28
N ILE A 38 9.55 11.20 12.27
CA ILE A 38 8.81 12.41 11.91
C ILE A 38 7.50 12.56 12.68
N THR A 39 6.98 11.46 13.22
CA THR A 39 5.66 11.44 13.85
C THR A 39 5.69 12.13 15.21
N ILE A 40 4.88 13.18 15.34
CA ILE A 40 4.70 13.88 16.61
C ILE A 40 3.68 13.10 17.44
N LYS A 41 4.13 12.44 18.52
CA LYS A 41 3.27 11.59 19.38
C LYS A 41 2.00 12.27 19.87
N ASN A 42 2.07 13.57 20.19
CA ASN A 42 0.93 14.35 20.66
C ASN A 42 -0.12 14.67 19.56
N ARG A 43 0.23 14.46 18.28
CA ARG A 43 -0.68 14.66 17.13
C ARG A 43 -1.32 13.38 16.63
N LEU A 44 -1.13 12.26 17.34
CA LEU A 44 -1.69 10.97 16.94
C LEU A 44 -3.22 11.00 17.09
N ASN A 45 -3.94 11.04 15.97
CA ASN A 45 -5.40 11.06 15.93
C ASN A 45 -5.95 9.93 15.03
N PRO A 46 -6.24 8.75 15.62
CA PRO A 46 -6.70 7.59 14.86
C PRO A 46 -8.08 7.80 14.19
N LYS A 47 -8.93 8.67 14.76
CA LYS A 47 -10.24 8.99 14.17
C LYS A 47 -10.08 9.77 12.87
N LEU A 48 -9.21 10.79 12.89
CA LEU A 48 -8.90 11.59 11.70
C LEU A 48 -8.22 10.74 10.63
N GLN A 49 -7.30 9.85 11.01
CA GLN A 49 -6.65 8.93 10.09
C GLN A 49 -7.65 7.97 9.42
N ALA A 50 -8.65 7.49 10.16
CA ALA A 50 -9.72 6.65 9.60
C ALA A 50 -10.65 7.41 8.63
N ASN A 51 -10.79 8.73 8.80
CA ASN A 51 -11.53 9.58 7.86
C ASN A 51 -10.75 9.79 6.54
N PHE A 52 -9.42 9.93 6.62
CA PHE A 52 -8.58 10.08 5.43
C PHE A 52 -8.31 8.77 4.70
N MET A 53 -8.18 7.67 5.44
CA MET A 53 -7.98 6.35 4.87
C MET A 53 -8.89 5.31 5.55
N PRO A 54 -9.79 4.65 4.79
CA PRO A 54 -10.61 3.58 5.32
C PRO A 54 -9.78 2.43 5.90
N LYS A 55 -10.21 1.91 7.05
CA LYS A 55 -9.52 0.86 7.80
C LYS A 55 -9.24 -0.41 7.00
N ARG A 56 -10.05 -0.71 5.97
CA ARG A 56 -9.86 -1.87 5.08
C ARG A 56 -8.47 -1.87 4.41
N TYR A 57 -7.90 -0.69 4.17
CA TYR A 57 -6.59 -0.56 3.52
C TYR A 57 -5.43 -0.56 4.49
N TRP A 58 -5.67 -0.40 5.79
CA TRP A 58 -4.60 -0.33 6.79
C TRP A 58 -3.76 -1.61 6.83
N LYS A 59 -4.36 -2.76 6.50
CA LYS A 59 -3.65 -4.05 6.38
C LYS A 59 -2.55 -4.06 5.30
N TYR A 60 -2.56 -3.11 4.39
CA TYR A 60 -1.56 -2.97 3.31
C TYR A 60 -0.61 -1.79 3.54
N LEU A 61 -0.84 -0.95 4.56
CA LEU A 61 0.02 0.18 4.87
C LEU A 61 1.22 -0.28 5.71
N VAL A 62 2.42 0.04 5.26
CA VAL A 62 3.67 -0.36 5.95
C VAL A 62 3.83 0.32 7.31
N GLU A 63 3.29 1.54 7.49
CA GLU A 63 3.30 2.28 8.76
C GLU A 63 2.26 1.79 9.78
N MET A 64 1.23 1.08 9.34
CA MET A 64 0.18 0.50 10.20
C MET A 64 0.33 -1.01 10.42
N LYS A 65 1.18 -1.65 9.61
CA LYS A 65 1.52 -3.08 9.68
C LYS A 65 2.61 -3.32 10.71
#